data_AF-A0AAW8TG42-F1
#
_entry.id   AF-A0AAW8TG42-F1
#
_cell.length_a   1.000
_cell.length_b   1.000
_cell.length_c   1.000
_cell.angle_alpha   90.00
_cell.angle_beta   90.00
_cell.angle_gamma   90.00
#
_symmetry.space_group_name_H-M   'P 1'
#
loop_
_entity.id
_entity.type
_entity.pdbx_description
1 polymer ?
#
loop_
_entity_poly.entity_id
_entity_poly.type
_entity_poly.pdbx_seq_one_letter_code
_entity_poly.pdbx_strand_id
1 'polypeptide(L)'
;MDTVIPADELLLSMNEMIEKHSSSLLDFATEQKNASDIVTKQHDKVNQLQKLHQEMTNMLNQSDTTIETIKTMKEHFNQVHKEYMDEYLLLKEIYLTISVSFKTEKDVLKHCFFVESEQALSKIIEKTTDQNLQISQLSENIQVLGEA
;
A
#
# COMPACT_ATOMS: atom_id res chain seq x y z
N MET A 1 30.42 -2.51 -3.91
CA MET A 1 29.27 -1.59 -3.84
C MET A 1 28.14 -2.35 -4.49
N ASP A 2 27.12 -2.71 -3.72
CA ASP A 2 25.91 -3.30 -4.29
C ASP A 2 25.28 -2.28 -5.23
N THR A 3 24.89 -2.72 -6.42
CA THR A 3 24.29 -1.84 -7.43
C THR A 3 22.93 -1.42 -6.89
N VAL A 4 22.72 -0.13 -6.63
CA VAL A 4 21.38 0.36 -6.26
C VAL A 4 20.46 0.23 -7.46
N ILE A 5 19.31 -0.41 -7.27
CA ILE A 5 18.31 -0.66 -8.31
C ILE A 5 16.98 0.02 -7.95
N PRO A 6 16.09 0.29 -8.93
CA PRO A 6 14.79 0.90 -8.66
C PRO A 6 13.91 0.15 -7.64
N ALA A 7 14.17 -1.14 -7.43
CA ALA A 7 13.49 -1.95 -6.42
C ALA A 7 13.85 -1.52 -4.99
N ASP A 8 15.09 -1.08 -4.75
CA ASP A 8 15.56 -0.62 -3.43
C ASP A 8 14.81 0.65 -3.00
N GLU A 9 14.66 1.60 -3.93
CA GLU A 9 13.93 2.85 -3.69
C GLU A 9 12.45 2.60 -3.39
N LEU A 10 11.85 1.63 -4.08
CA LEU A 10 10.45 1.28 -3.87
C LEU A 10 10.23 0.58 -2.53
N LEU A 11 11.13 -0.32 -2.12
CA LEU A 11 11.10 -0.94 -0.78
C LEU A 11 11.29 0.10 0.32
N LEU A 12 12.23 1.03 0.16
CA LEU A 12 12.41 2.14 1.10
C LEU A 12 11.12 2.96 1.22
N SER A 13 10.50 3.31 0.09
CA SER A 13 9.25 4.06 0.05
C SER A 13 8.09 3.32 0.76
N MET A 14 8.00 1.99 0.64
CA MET A 14 7.03 1.19 1.38
C MET A 14 7.27 1.26 2.89
N ASN A 15 8.52 1.08 3.33
CA ASN A 15 8.88 1.09 4.74
C ASN A 15 8.63 2.46 5.37
N GLU A 16 9.00 3.55 4.69
CA GLU A 16 8.68 4.90 5.13
C GLU A 16 7.18 5.15 5.21
N MET A 17 6.39 4.60 4.27
CA MET A 17 4.93 4.75 4.30
C MET A 17 4.33 4.06 5.51
N ILE A 18 4.81 2.86 5.84
CA ILE A 18 4.37 2.10 7.02
C ILE A 18 4.77 2.83 8.31
N GLU A 19 6.00 3.33 8.40
CA GLU A 19 6.48 4.07 9.57
C GLU A 19 5.68 5.36 9.81
N LYS A 20 5.38 6.10 8.72
CA LYS A 20 4.55 7.32 8.75
C LYS A 20 3.13 7.05 9.28
N HIS A 21 2.65 5.82 9.16
CA HIS A 21 1.34 5.38 9.67
C HIS A 21 1.48 4.40 10.83
N SER A 22 2.47 4.58 11.71
CA SER A 22 2.70 3.72 12.89
C SER A 22 1.51 3.61 13.86
N SER A 23 0.55 4.54 13.80
CA SER A 23 -0.71 4.49 14.57
C SER A 23 -1.86 3.76 13.86
N SER A 24 -1.64 3.25 12.65
CA SER A 24 -2.58 2.44 11.89
C SER A 24 -2.93 1.15 12.63
N LEU A 25 -4.15 0.66 12.44
CA LEU A 25 -4.57 -0.66 12.89
C LEU A 25 -4.16 -1.78 11.92
N LEU A 26 -3.75 -1.41 10.70
CA LEU A 26 -3.25 -2.31 9.67
C LEU A 26 -1.79 -2.68 9.92
N ASP A 27 -1.49 -3.98 9.81
CA ASP A 27 -0.14 -4.55 9.82
C ASP A 27 0.22 -5.06 8.42
N PHE A 28 1.46 -4.83 8.01
CA PHE A 28 1.99 -5.18 6.70
C PHE A 28 3.27 -6.01 6.79
N ALA A 29 3.51 -6.70 7.91
CA ALA A 29 4.72 -7.51 8.10
C ALA A 29 4.92 -8.57 6.99
N THR A 30 3.84 -9.14 6.45
CA THR A 30 3.91 -10.13 5.36
C THR A 30 4.30 -9.47 4.05
N GLU A 31 3.70 -8.34 3.73
CA GLU A 31 3.97 -7.53 2.55
C GLU A 31 5.41 -7.01 2.56
N GLN A 32 5.90 -6.52 3.70
CA GLN A 32 7.28 -6.08 3.87
C GLN A 32 8.28 -7.22 3.64
N LYS A 33 7.99 -8.41 4.19
CA LYS A 33 8.83 -9.59 3.96
C LYS A 33 8.85 -9.99 2.48
N ASN A 34 7.67 -10.07 1.86
CA ASN A 34 7.56 -10.40 0.44
C ASN A 34 8.29 -9.38 -0.45
N ALA A 35 8.16 -8.09 -0.14
CA ALA A 35 8.87 -7.02 -0.85
C ALA A 35 10.39 -7.16 -0.71
N SER A 36 10.89 -7.43 0.50
CA SER A 36 12.32 -7.67 0.75
C SER A 36 12.85 -8.89 -0.01
N ASP A 37 12.08 -9.98 -0.04
CA ASP A 37 12.43 -11.21 -0.77
C ASP A 37 12.48 -10.95 -2.29
N ILE A 38 11.54 -10.16 -2.82
CA ILE A 38 11.51 -9.75 -4.23
C ILE A 38 12.72 -8.87 -4.58
N VAL A 39 13.07 -7.89 -3.74
CA VAL A 39 14.25 -7.02 -3.97
C VAL A 39 15.54 -7.85 -4.00
N THR A 40 15.67 -8.81 -3.09
CA THR A 40 16.81 -9.73 -3.07
C THR A 40 16.93 -10.52 -4.38
N LYS A 41 15.81 -11.07 -4.88
CA LYS A 41 15.80 -11.78 -6.18
C LYS A 41 16.13 -10.86 -7.36
N GLN A 42 15.68 -9.61 -7.34
CA GLN A 42 15.99 -8.65 -8.38
C GLN A 42 17.49 -8.31 -8.43
N HIS A 43 18.17 -8.21 -7.28
CA HIS A 43 19.63 -8.08 -7.23
C HIS A 43 20.33 -9.27 -7.88
N ASP A 44 19.88 -10.49 -7.58
CA ASP A 44 20.43 -11.70 -8.21
C ASP A 44 20.26 -11.68 -9.74
N LYS A 45 19.10 -11.24 -10.23
CA LYS A 45 18.85 -11.12 -11.68
C LYS A 45 19.68 -10.02 -12.33
N VAL A 46 19.86 -8.88 -11.67
CA VAL A 46 20.73 -7.81 -12.18
C VAL A 46 22.17 -8.29 -12.29
N ASN A 47 22.67 -9.02 -11.30
CA ASN A 47 23.98 -9.65 -11.34
C ASN A 47 24.10 -10.66 -12.50
N GLN A 48 23.04 -11.44 -12.77
CA GLN A 48 23.00 -12.34 -13.92
C GLN A 48 23.00 -11.57 -15.25
N LEU A 49 22.20 -10.52 -15.39
CA LEU A 49 22.15 -9.69 -16.59
C LEU A 49 23.50 -9.00 -16.87
N GLN A 50 24.19 -8.54 -15.83
CA GLN A 50 25.53 -7.97 -15.94
C GLN A 50 26.55 -9.01 -16.43
N LYS A 51 26.50 -10.24 -15.89
CA LYS A 51 27.35 -11.36 -16.36
C LYS A 51 27.08 -11.69 -17.82
N LEU A 52 25.81 -11.86 -18.19
CA LEU A 52 25.41 -12.14 -19.58
C LEU A 52 25.84 -11.02 -20.52
N HIS A 53 25.73 -9.76 -20.10
CA HIS A 53 26.19 -8.62 -20.87
C HIS A 53 27.71 -8.65 -21.09
N GLN A 54 28.49 -8.98 -20.06
CA GLN A 54 29.94 -9.13 -20.16
C GLN A 54 30.32 -10.28 -21.09
N GLU A 55 29.64 -11.43 -21.00
CA GLU A 55 29.85 -12.58 -21.88
C GLU A 55 29.55 -12.22 -23.34
N MET A 56 28.41 -11.59 -23.61
CA MET A 56 28.06 -11.10 -24.95
C MET A 56 29.10 -10.12 -25.49
N THR A 57 29.63 -9.23 -24.65
CA THR A 57 30.67 -8.26 -25.05
C THR A 57 31.99 -8.96 -25.37
N ASN A 58 32.37 -9.98 -24.60
CA ASN A 58 33.57 -10.76 -24.86
C ASN A 58 33.45 -11.57 -26.17
N MET A 59 32.27 -12.10 -26.48
CA MET A 59 31.99 -12.84 -27.72
C MET A 59 32.20 -12.01 -29.00
N LEU A 60 32.02 -10.68 -28.93
CA LEU A 60 32.29 -9.78 -30.07
C LEU A 60 33.76 -9.77 -30.50
N ASN A 61 34.67 -10.12 -29.58
CA ASN A 61 36.12 -10.16 -29.81
C ASN A 61 36.64 -11.56 -30.16
N GLN A 62 35.75 -12.56 -30.23
CA GLN A 62 36.11 -13.95 -30.54
C GLN A 62 35.77 -14.28 -31.99
N SER A 63 36.77 -14.77 -32.75
CA SER A 63 36.63 -15.12 -34.17
C SER A 63 35.68 -16.29 -34.43
N ASP A 64 35.47 -17.15 -33.41
CA ASP A 64 34.76 -18.42 -33.54
C ASP A 64 33.31 -18.34 -33.03
N THR A 65 32.84 -17.13 -32.69
CA THR A 65 31.47 -16.91 -32.24
C THR A 65 30.47 -17.20 -33.36
N THR A 66 29.61 -18.21 -33.16
CA THR A 66 28.55 -18.53 -34.12
C THR A 66 27.30 -17.68 -33.90
N ILE A 67 26.51 -17.47 -34.96
CA ILE A 67 25.20 -16.81 -34.88
C ILE A 67 24.28 -17.55 -33.89
N GLU A 68 24.37 -18.87 -33.83
CA GLU A 68 23.55 -19.69 -32.94
C GLU A 68 23.88 -19.41 -31.47
N THR A 69 25.17 -19.33 -31.12
CA THR A 69 25.61 -18.96 -29.76
C THR A 69 25.09 -17.57 -29.36
N ILE A 70 25.10 -16.61 -30.28
CA ILE A 70 24.56 -15.26 -30.04
C ILE A 70 23.05 -15.32 -29.77
N LYS A 71 22.29 -16.12 -30.52
CA LYS A 71 20.85 -16.27 -30.32
C LYS A 71 20.53 -16.86 -28.95
N THR A 72 21.19 -17.96 -28.57
CA THR A 72 20.99 -18.59 -27.26
C THR A 72 21.27 -17.61 -26.12
N MET A 73 22.36 -16.84 -26.23
CA MET A 73 22.71 -15.86 -25.21
C MET A 73 21.68 -14.72 -25.11
N LYS A 74 21.19 -14.24 -26.26
CA LYS A 74 20.12 -13.23 -26.32
C LYS A 74 18.81 -13.74 -25.74
N GLU A 75 18.44 -14.98 -26.04
CA GLU A 75 17.23 -15.62 -25.48
C GLU A 75 17.34 -15.73 -23.97
N HIS A 76 18.49 -16.15 -23.45
CA HIS A 76 18.73 -16.23 -22.02
C HIS A 76 18.66 -14.85 -21.36
N PHE A 77 19.30 -13.83 -21.94
CA PHE A 77 19.21 -12.45 -21.46
C PHE A 77 17.77 -11.95 -21.40
N ASN A 78 17.00 -12.16 -22.48
CA ASN A 78 15.60 -11.74 -22.55
C ASN A 78 14.73 -12.44 -21.51
N GLN A 79 14.99 -13.71 -21.24
CA GLN A 79 14.27 -14.47 -20.21
C GLN A 79 14.54 -13.89 -18.81
N VAL A 80 15.81 -13.69 -18.45
CA VAL A 80 16.18 -13.11 -17.15
C VAL A 80 15.61 -11.70 -17.00
N HIS A 81 15.68 -10.89 -18.07
CA HIS A 81 15.13 -9.53 -18.07
C HIS A 81 13.61 -9.52 -17.90
N LYS A 82 12.90 -10.45 -18.54
CA LYS A 82 11.45 -10.60 -18.36
C LYS A 82 11.10 -10.93 -16.92
N GLU A 83 11.78 -11.91 -16.33
CA GLU A 83 11.55 -12.29 -14.94
C GLU A 83 11.84 -11.14 -13.96
N TYR A 84 12.89 -10.34 -14.23
CA TYR A 84 13.17 -9.12 -13.46
C TYR A 84 12.01 -8.13 -13.54
N MET A 85 11.47 -7.90 -14.74
CA MET A 85 10.33 -7.00 -14.92
C MET A 85 9.05 -7.51 -14.25
N ASP A 86 8.77 -8.81 -14.33
CA ASP A 86 7.62 -9.43 -13.69
C ASP A 86 7.72 -9.30 -12.16
N GLU A 87 8.89 -9.54 -11.58
CA GLU A 87 9.15 -9.32 -10.14
C GLU A 87 9.00 -7.84 -9.73
N TYR A 88 9.47 -6.91 -10.57
CA TYR A 88 9.30 -5.49 -10.31
C TYR A 88 7.83 -5.03 -10.37
N LEU A 89 7.01 -5.65 -11.22
CA LEU A 89 5.56 -5.41 -11.25
C LEU A 89 4.89 -5.90 -9.96
N LEU A 90 5.24 -7.10 -9.48
CA LEU A 90 4.74 -7.60 -8.20
C LEU A 90 5.10 -6.66 -7.04
N LEU A 91 6.31 -6.11 -7.05
CA LEU A 91 6.73 -5.13 -6.05
C LEU A 91 5.86 -3.85 -6.08
N LYS A 92 5.48 -3.39 -7.28
CA LYS A 92 4.55 -2.25 -7.43
C LYS A 92 3.14 -2.57 -6.94
N GLU A 93 2.67 -3.81 -7.13
CA GLU A 93 1.38 -4.25 -6.62
C GLU A 93 1.35 -4.26 -5.09
N ILE A 94 2.44 -4.70 -4.44
CA ILE A 94 2.56 -4.62 -2.97
C ILE A 94 2.51 -3.16 -2.51
N TYR A 95 3.29 -2.28 -3.14
CA TYR A 95 3.26 -0.83 -2.85
C TYR A 95 1.84 -0.25 -2.94
N LEU A 96 1.14 -0.58 -4.04
CA LEU A 96 -0.22 -0.10 -4.27
C LEU A 96 -1.19 -0.63 -3.21
N THR A 97 -1.06 -1.89 -2.83
CA THR A 97 -1.89 -2.53 -1.79
C THR A 97 -1.74 -1.80 -0.46
N ILE A 98 -0.51 -1.54 -0.02
CA ILE A 98 -0.24 -0.80 1.22
C ILE A 98 -0.85 0.60 1.13
N SER A 99 -0.60 1.31 0.03
CA SER A 99 -1.07 2.69 -0.16
C SER A 99 -2.59 2.82 -0.16
N VAL A 100 -3.29 1.93 -0.89
CA VAL A 100 -4.75 1.91 -0.94
C VAL A 100 -5.34 1.52 0.41
N SER A 101 -4.70 0.61 1.13
CA SER A 101 -5.16 0.17 2.45
C SER A 101 -5.14 1.31 3.47
N PHE A 102 -4.05 2.08 3.56
CA PHE A 102 -4.00 3.28 4.42
C PHE A 102 -5.02 4.34 4.01
N LYS A 103 -5.20 4.56 2.71
CA LYS A 103 -6.22 5.50 2.23
C LYS A 103 -7.62 5.05 2.65
N THR A 104 -7.91 3.75 2.52
CA THR A 104 -9.19 3.15 2.88
C THR A 104 -9.43 3.24 4.38
N GLU A 105 -8.44 2.90 5.21
CA GLU A 105 -8.54 3.04 6.66
C GLU A 105 -8.87 4.48 7.05
N LYS A 106 -8.15 5.45 6.50
CA LYS A 106 -8.41 6.87 6.75
C LYS A 106 -9.84 7.27 6.36
N ASP A 107 -10.33 6.83 5.20
CA ASP A 107 -11.67 7.16 4.72
C ASP A 107 -12.75 6.52 5.60
N VAL A 108 -12.56 5.27 6.03
CA VAL A 108 -13.46 4.56 6.96
C VAL A 108 -13.48 5.24 8.32
N LEU A 109 -12.31 5.52 8.91
CA LEU A 109 -12.21 6.22 10.18
C LEU A 109 -12.90 7.58 10.11
N LYS A 110 -12.69 8.34 9.03
CA LYS A 110 -13.36 9.62 8.85
C LYS A 110 -14.88 9.47 8.77
N HIS A 111 -15.36 8.45 8.07
CA HIS A 111 -16.80 8.19 7.95
C HIS A 111 -17.43 7.84 9.30
N CYS A 112 -16.88 6.85 10.01
CA CYS A 112 -17.41 6.40 11.30
C CYS A 112 -17.30 7.48 12.40
N PHE A 113 -16.14 8.12 12.53
CA PHE A 113 -15.92 9.07 13.64
C PHE A 113 -16.58 10.43 13.44
N PHE A 114 -16.74 10.91 12.20
CA PHE A 114 -17.36 12.21 11.99
C PHE A 114 -18.81 12.08 11.56
N VAL A 115 -19.11 11.30 10.53
CA VAL A 115 -20.45 11.28 9.93
C VAL A 115 -21.45 10.55 10.82
N GLU A 116 -21.11 9.33 11.25
CA GLU A 116 -22.04 8.53 12.07
C GLU A 116 -22.17 9.11 13.48
N SER A 117 -21.07 9.61 14.06
CA SER A 117 -21.09 10.24 15.38
C SER A 117 -21.86 11.56 15.39
N GLU A 118 -21.74 12.39 14.34
CA GLU A 118 -22.53 13.62 14.19
C GLU A 118 -24.02 13.31 14.04
N GLN A 119 -24.39 12.28 13.28
CA GLN A 119 -25.78 11.82 13.19
C GLN A 119 -26.31 11.32 14.54
N ALA A 120 -25.51 10.55 15.28
CA ALA A 120 -25.90 10.07 16.61
C ALA A 120 -26.10 11.22 17.59
N LEU A 121 -25.18 12.20 17.61
CA LEU A 121 -25.28 13.40 18.44
C LEU A 121 -26.51 14.23 18.08
N SER A 122 -26.78 14.43 16.78
CA SER A 122 -27.95 15.18 16.31
C SER A 122 -29.25 14.54 16.79
N LYS A 123 -29.37 13.20 16.69
CA LYS A 123 -30.54 12.46 17.20
C LYS A 123 -30.71 12.60 18.71
N ILE A 124 -29.61 12.65 19.47
CA ILE A 124 -29.66 12.88 20.93
C ILE A 124 -30.18 14.29 21.22
N ILE A 125 -29.66 15.31 20.54
CA ILE A 125 -30.06 16.71 20.72
C ILE A 125 -31.55 16.91 20.38
N GLU A 126 -32.01 16.34 19.26
CA GLU A 126 -33.43 16.37 18.87
C GLU A 126 -34.31 15.75 19.96
N LYS A 127 -33.96 14.53 20.40
CA LYS A 127 -34.73 13.82 21.44
C LYS A 127 -34.74 14.57 22.78
N THR A 128 -33.62 15.16 23.18
CA THR A 128 -33.56 15.99 24.40
C THR A 128 -34.41 17.24 24.28
N THR A 129 -34.46 17.85 23.10
CA THR A 129 -35.31 19.03 22.84
C THR A 129 -36.79 18.67 22.95
N ASP A 130 -37.21 17.55 22.36
CA ASP A 130 -38.58 17.03 22.46
C ASP A 130 -38.95 16.72 23.92
N GLN A 131 -38.05 16.08 24.67
CA GLN A 131 -38.26 15.79 26.09
C GLN A 131 -38.42 17.07 26.93
N ASN A 132 -37.59 18.09 26.68
CA ASN A 132 -37.71 19.38 27.35
C ASN A 132 -39.07 20.05 27.08
N LEU A 133 -39.53 20.01 25.82
CA LEU A 133 -40.84 20.53 25.44
C LEU A 133 -41.97 19.80 26.19
N GLN A 134 -41.92 18.47 26.24
CA GLN A 134 -42.91 17.67 26.97
C GLN A 134 -42.91 17.99 28.48
N ILE A 135 -41.73 18.16 29.09
CA ILE A 135 -41.61 18.55 30.50
C ILE A 135 -42.21 19.93 30.74
N SER A 136 -41.98 20.90 29.85
CA SER A 136 -42.57 22.23 29.96
C SER A 136 -44.11 22.17 29.88
N GLN A 137 -44.66 21.42 28.93
CA GLN A 137 -46.11 21.22 28.79
C GLN A 137 -46.73 20.52 30.02
N LEU A 138 -46.06 19.50 30.55
CA LEU A 138 -46.49 18.82 31.78
C LEU A 138 -46.49 19.78 32.98
N SER A 139 -45.45 20.60 33.09
CA SER A 139 -45.31 21.56 34.19
C SER A 139 -46.41 22.62 34.14
N GLU A 140 -46.73 23.12 32.94
CA GLU A 140 -47.82 24.08 32.71
C GLU A 140 -49.19 23.47 33.07
N ASN A 141 -49.46 22.24 32.66
CA ASN A 141 -50.70 21.53 33.01
C ASN A 141 -50.85 21.29 34.52
N ILE A 142 -49.75 20.96 35.22
CA ILE A 142 -49.76 20.80 36.69
C ILE A 142 -50.06 22.14 37.37
N GLN A 143 -49.50 23.24 36.87
CA GLN A 143 -49.72 24.57 37.43
C GLN A 143 -51.19 24.99 37.28
N VAL A 144 -51.81 24.73 36.12
CA VAL A 144 -53.25 24.97 35.90
C VAL A 144 -54.14 24.10 36.81
N LEU A 145 -53.75 22.84 37.07
CA LEU A 145 -54.49 21.95 37.97
C LEU A 145 -54.34 22.31 39.45
N GLY A 146 -53.25 22.96 39.86
CA GLY A 146 -53.02 23.40 41.24
C GLY A 146 -53.73 24.71 41.60
N GLU A 147 -54.19 25.47 40.61
CA GLU A 147 -54.92 26.73 40.77
C GLU A 147 -56.46 26.55 40.68
N ALA A 148 -56.95 25.33 40.42
CA ALA A 148 -58.37 24.96 40.34
C ALA A 148 -58.87 24.30 41.65
#